data_AF-A0A1G5RDK1-F1
#
_entry.id   AF-A0A1G5RDK1-F1
#
_cell.length_a   1.000
_cell.length_b   1.000
_cell.length_c   1.000
_cell.angle_alpha   90.00
_cell.angle_beta   90.00
_cell.angle_gamma   90.00
#
_symmetry.space_group_name_H-M   'P 1'
#
loop_
_entity.id
_entity.type
_entity.pdbx_description
1 polymer ?
#
loop_
_entity_poly.entity_id
_entity_poly.type
_entity_poly.pdbx_seq_one_letter_code
_entity_poly.pdbx_strand_id
1 'polypeptide(L)'
;MPVLPFLTSYPRAGILCLCLSLVVIQPARAVEGTDPKEAYALAEELRKTGRSAAEWQQALDLQQMLFTQGNKKSLLRVAQLHLLLGQQDAALQRFEQASAAGSSYARFLTANHHAQGDFGAASTPEVGLAALRQMAVGENAGRAQLALAQLYTKGIGGTEADGDALFSTLAVEGNSRAASVVLRKHERRGTRLPDLDVKAVVAAQEAHLAQGDRRAATVLARAYLRLRRYIPNAAARHRALVADHMALLPEKTRYAEVVSAEYDRRNHRASARALTAKLEPVTGESFTQAALRLRGIERTSFVYLLQKELAALQAYSGPVHGKLTRPTLQALLRYCRAQGGFDTCKHGPLNYDSSLLIARAIGMAKETRRAEGPQN
;
A
#
# COMPACT_ATOMS: atom_id res chain seq x y z
N MET A 1 2.32 47.17 51.06
CA MET A 1 1.34 46.14 50.65
C MET A 1 2.08 44.97 50.02
N PRO A 2 1.66 43.73 50.29
CA PRO A 2 2.48 42.83 51.09
C PRO A 2 3.30 41.82 50.29
N VAL A 3 4.47 41.53 50.87
CA VAL A 3 5.29 40.34 50.68
C VAL A 3 4.72 39.26 51.61
N LEU A 4 4.44 38.05 51.10
CA LEU A 4 4.41 36.83 51.93
C LEU A 4 4.88 35.58 51.14
N PRO A 5 5.40 34.55 51.85
CA PRO A 5 6.26 33.46 51.36
C PRO A 5 5.65 32.06 51.63
N PHE A 6 6.50 31.02 51.71
CA PHE A 6 6.29 29.60 52.10
C PHE A 6 5.92 28.63 50.94
N LEU A 7 6.85 27.78 50.48
CA LEU A 7 7.26 26.48 51.04
C LEU A 7 6.11 25.46 51.15
N THR A 8 6.16 24.41 50.32
CA THR A 8 6.13 23.02 50.81
C THR A 8 6.76 22.07 49.77
N SER A 9 7.92 21.53 50.13
CA SER A 9 8.53 20.34 49.54
C SER A 9 7.72 19.09 49.89
N TYR A 10 7.52 18.21 48.93
CA TYR A 10 7.16 16.80 49.18
C TYR A 10 8.14 15.90 48.40
N PRO A 11 8.94 15.05 49.07
CA PRO A 11 9.60 13.95 48.40
C PRO A 11 8.61 12.77 48.34
N ARG A 12 8.08 12.49 47.15
CA ARG A 12 7.48 11.17 46.89
C ARG A 12 8.58 10.25 46.40
N ALA A 13 9.13 9.47 47.31
CA ALA A 13 9.90 8.27 47.00
C ALA A 13 8.94 7.25 46.34
N GLY A 14 8.78 7.38 45.03
CA GLY A 14 8.17 6.35 44.20
C GLY A 14 9.20 5.28 43.93
N ILE A 15 9.04 4.11 44.55
CA ILE A 15 9.75 2.89 44.21
C ILE A 15 9.37 2.55 42.76
N LEU A 16 10.20 2.98 41.81
CA LEU A 16 10.16 2.49 40.43
C LEU A 16 10.62 1.04 40.47
N CYS A 17 9.65 0.12 40.52
CA CYS A 17 9.89 -1.27 40.18
C CYS A 17 10.14 -1.33 38.66
N LEU A 18 11.38 -1.09 38.24
CA LEU A 18 11.87 -1.40 36.91
C LEU A 18 11.82 -2.93 36.76
N CYS A 19 10.67 -3.46 36.32
CA CYS A 19 10.63 -4.74 35.64
C CYS A 19 11.33 -4.56 34.29
N LEU A 20 12.67 -4.56 34.34
CA LEU A 20 13.53 -4.62 33.18
C LEU A 20 13.32 -6.00 32.57
N SER A 21 12.32 -6.12 31.69
CA SER A 21 12.17 -7.28 30.82
C SER A 21 13.41 -7.31 29.93
N LEU A 22 14.44 -8.01 30.39
CA LEU A 22 15.58 -8.40 29.58
C LEU A 22 15.05 -9.21 28.41
N VAL A 23 14.71 -8.53 27.30
CA VAL A 23 14.63 -9.16 26.00
C VAL A 23 16.04 -9.65 25.74
N VAL A 24 16.28 -10.93 26.03
CA VAL A 24 17.48 -11.64 25.62
C VAL A 24 17.48 -11.57 24.09
N ILE A 25 18.22 -10.62 23.53
CA ILE A 25 18.56 -10.61 22.12
C ILE A 25 19.37 -11.89 21.93
N GLN A 26 18.72 -12.94 21.43
CA GLN A 26 19.43 -14.16 21.10
C GLN A 26 20.56 -13.77 20.13
N PRO A 27 21.84 -14.01 20.50
CA PRO A 27 22.93 -13.75 19.58
C PRO A 27 22.65 -14.52 18.29
N ALA A 28 22.96 -13.89 17.16
CA ALA A 28 22.79 -14.46 15.83
C ALA A 28 23.17 -15.95 15.87
N ARG A 29 22.16 -16.84 15.87
CA ARG A 29 22.40 -18.28 15.77
C ARG A 29 23.31 -18.46 14.56
N ALA A 30 24.45 -19.10 14.77
CA ALA A 30 25.38 -19.43 13.69
C ALA A 30 24.56 -20.07 12.56
N VAL A 31 24.49 -19.38 11.42
CA VAL A 31 23.78 -19.81 10.20
C VAL A 31 24.66 -20.84 9.45
N GLU A 32 25.62 -21.46 10.15
CA GLU A 32 26.48 -22.50 9.60
C GLU A 32 25.60 -23.72 9.29
N GLY A 33 25.44 -23.98 7.99
CA GLY A 33 24.65 -25.11 7.47
C GLY A 33 23.26 -24.76 6.94
N THR A 34 22.82 -23.50 6.97
CA THR A 34 21.56 -23.11 6.30
C THR A 34 21.74 -23.15 4.77
N ASP A 35 20.76 -23.72 4.06
CA ASP A 35 20.72 -23.74 2.60
C ASP A 35 20.83 -22.28 2.06
N PRO A 36 21.77 -21.97 1.14
CA PRO A 36 21.89 -20.64 0.55
C PRO A 36 20.57 -20.05 0.03
N LYS A 37 19.64 -20.89 -0.43
CA LYS A 37 18.31 -20.43 -0.87
C LYS A 37 17.45 -19.94 0.31
N GLU A 38 17.45 -20.66 1.42
CA GLU A 38 16.74 -20.29 2.64
C GLU A 38 17.35 -19.03 3.26
N ALA A 39 18.68 -18.97 3.34
CA ALA A 39 19.39 -17.79 3.81
C ALA A 39 19.07 -16.55 2.96
N TYR A 40 19.01 -16.70 1.63
CA TYR A 40 18.62 -15.60 0.74
C TYR A 40 17.16 -15.18 0.94
N ALA A 41 16.25 -16.13 1.12
CA ALA A 41 14.84 -15.85 1.37
C ALA A 41 14.64 -15.08 2.69
N LEU A 42 15.28 -15.53 3.77
CA LEU A 42 15.27 -14.85 5.07
C LEU A 42 15.86 -13.44 4.97
N ALA A 43 16.99 -13.27 4.29
CA ALA A 43 17.60 -11.96 4.10
C ALA A 43 16.69 -11.00 3.31
N GLU A 44 16.00 -11.49 2.28
CA GLU A 44 15.03 -10.71 1.53
C GLU A 44 13.77 -10.38 2.34
N GLU A 45 13.33 -11.26 3.23
CA GLU A 45 12.25 -10.98 4.18
C GLU A 45 12.65 -9.87 5.14
N LEU A 46 13.76 -10.04 5.87
CA LEU A 46 14.30 -9.04 6.81
C LEU A 46 14.50 -7.67 6.14
N ARG A 47 15.02 -7.63 4.91
CA ARG A 47 15.17 -6.38 4.15
C ARG A 47 13.83 -5.70 3.82
N LYS A 48 12.77 -6.47 3.56
CA LYS A 48 11.45 -5.95 3.13
C LYS A 48 10.54 -5.61 4.31
N THR A 49 10.57 -6.43 5.36
CA THR A 49 9.64 -6.34 6.50
C THR A 49 10.29 -5.79 7.76
N GLY A 50 11.63 -5.84 7.84
CA GLY A 50 12.40 -5.34 8.97
C GLY A 50 12.14 -3.86 9.23
N ARG A 51 12.04 -3.52 10.52
CA ARG A 51 11.64 -2.21 11.03
C ARG A 51 12.70 -1.57 11.91
N SER A 52 13.85 -2.22 12.05
CA SER A 52 14.94 -1.81 12.92
C SER A 52 16.29 -1.96 12.23
N ALA A 53 17.27 -1.17 12.67
CA ALA A 53 18.65 -1.29 12.22
C ALA A 53 19.24 -2.68 12.50
N ALA A 54 18.83 -3.34 13.60
CA ALA A 54 19.29 -4.69 13.94
C ALA A 54 18.83 -5.74 12.90
N GLU A 55 17.57 -5.69 12.48
CA GLU A 55 17.06 -6.60 11.44
C GLU A 55 17.71 -6.33 10.07
N TRP A 56 17.97 -5.06 9.74
CA TRP A 56 18.68 -4.72 8.51
C TRP A 56 20.16 -5.12 8.55
N GLN A 57 20.80 -5.05 9.72
CA GLN A 57 22.16 -5.56 9.91
C GLN A 57 22.18 -7.08 9.74
N GLN A 58 21.23 -7.80 10.34
CA GLN A 58 21.11 -9.25 10.13
C GLN A 58 20.90 -9.61 8.66
N ALA A 59 20.06 -8.85 7.94
CA ALA A 59 19.90 -9.03 6.49
C ALA A 59 21.21 -8.76 5.72
N LEU A 60 21.98 -7.76 6.14
CA LEU A 60 23.27 -7.41 5.55
C LEU A 60 24.28 -8.54 5.71
N ASP A 61 24.40 -9.08 6.92
CA ASP A 61 25.33 -10.17 7.25
C ASP A 61 25.03 -11.41 6.40
N LEU A 62 23.74 -11.78 6.28
CA LEU A 62 23.29 -12.89 5.43
C LEU A 62 23.63 -12.64 3.95
N GLN A 63 23.39 -11.44 3.41
CA GLN A 63 23.69 -11.13 2.02
C GLN A 63 25.20 -11.08 1.74
N GLN A 64 26.01 -10.62 2.70
CA GLN A 64 27.47 -10.64 2.58
C GLN A 64 27.99 -12.09 2.53
N MET A 65 27.51 -12.96 3.42
CA MET A 65 27.83 -14.40 3.39
C MET A 65 27.44 -15.04 2.06
N LEU A 66 26.24 -14.75 1.54
CA LEU A 66 25.80 -15.29 0.24
C LEU A 66 26.68 -14.78 -0.91
N PHE A 67 27.11 -13.52 -0.84
CA PHE A 67 28.02 -12.95 -1.82
C PHE A 67 29.39 -13.63 -1.79
N THR A 68 29.96 -13.91 -0.60
CA THR A 68 31.23 -14.63 -0.49
C THR A 68 31.13 -16.08 -1.00
N GLN A 69 29.95 -16.69 -0.90
CA GLN A 69 29.62 -17.98 -1.52
C GLN A 69 29.37 -17.91 -3.05
N GLY A 70 29.59 -16.75 -3.68
CA GLY A 70 29.48 -16.58 -5.13
C GLY A 70 28.10 -16.14 -5.64
N ASN A 71 27.14 -15.84 -4.76
CA ASN A 71 25.86 -15.28 -5.18
C ASN A 71 25.99 -13.80 -5.57
N LYS A 72 26.31 -13.55 -6.84
CA LYS A 72 26.48 -12.18 -7.39
C LYS A 72 25.24 -11.29 -7.21
N LYS A 73 24.02 -11.86 -7.10
CA LYS A 73 22.79 -11.08 -6.91
C LYS A 73 22.77 -10.40 -5.53
N SER A 74 23.44 -11.00 -4.55
CA SER A 74 23.53 -10.47 -3.19
C SER A 74 24.31 -9.17 -3.11
N LEU A 75 25.28 -8.92 -4.01
CA LEU A 75 26.06 -7.68 -4.00
C LEU A 75 25.20 -6.42 -4.12
N LEU A 76 24.18 -6.44 -4.98
CA LEU A 76 23.25 -5.32 -5.09
C LEU A 76 22.42 -5.13 -3.81
N ARG A 77 22.06 -6.23 -3.14
CA ARG A 77 21.29 -6.19 -1.88
C ARG A 77 22.13 -5.63 -0.74
N VAL A 78 23.40 -6.02 -0.67
CA VAL A 78 24.39 -5.45 0.26
C VAL A 78 24.44 -3.92 0.11
N ALA A 79 24.55 -3.41 -1.12
CA ALA A 79 24.57 -1.96 -1.37
C ALA A 79 23.29 -1.24 -0.86
N GLN A 80 22.11 -1.83 -1.13
CA GLN A 80 20.84 -1.26 -0.67
C GLN A 80 20.67 -1.30 0.86
N LEU A 81 21.18 -2.34 1.52
CA LEU A 81 21.14 -2.48 2.97
C LEU A 81 22.07 -1.47 3.65
N HIS A 82 23.23 -1.17 3.08
CA HIS A 82 24.09 -0.08 3.55
C HIS A 82 23.36 1.27 3.53
N LEU A 83 22.56 1.58 2.50
CA LEU A 83 21.73 2.80 2.50
C LEU A 83 20.69 2.81 3.64
N LEU A 84 20.01 1.68 3.88
CA LEU A 84 19.03 1.58 4.98
C LEU A 84 19.68 1.76 6.36
N LEU A 85 20.95 1.37 6.50
CA LEU A 85 21.76 1.53 7.71
C LEU A 85 22.44 2.91 7.82
N GLY A 86 22.23 3.82 6.86
CA GLY A 86 22.87 5.14 6.86
C GLY A 86 24.37 5.10 6.56
N GLN A 87 24.87 4.03 5.95
CA GLN A 87 26.28 3.83 5.59
C GLN A 87 26.51 4.22 4.13
N GLN A 88 26.43 5.51 3.81
CA GLN A 88 26.40 5.99 2.42
C GLN A 88 27.63 5.61 1.60
N ASP A 89 28.84 5.78 2.14
CA ASP A 89 30.09 5.49 1.41
C ASP A 89 30.21 3.99 1.07
N ALA A 90 29.87 3.13 2.03
CA ALA A 90 29.85 1.69 1.83
C ALA A 90 28.80 1.29 0.78
N ALA A 91 27.64 1.96 0.77
CA ALA A 91 26.63 1.72 -0.25
C ALA A 91 27.15 2.07 -1.65
N LEU A 92 27.74 3.25 -1.83
CA LEU A 92 28.29 3.70 -3.11
C LEU A 92 29.33 2.71 -3.64
N GLN A 93 30.31 2.34 -2.81
CA GLN A 93 31.36 1.38 -3.19
C GLN A 93 30.76 0.05 -3.67
N ARG A 94 29.73 -0.47 -3.00
CA ARG A 94 29.08 -1.73 -3.37
C ARG A 94 28.25 -1.61 -4.65
N PHE A 95 27.62 -0.46 -4.88
CA PHE A 95 26.94 -0.18 -6.15
C PHE A 95 27.92 -0.07 -7.32
N GLU A 96 29.06 0.57 -7.12
CA GLU A 96 30.14 0.64 -8.12
C GLU A 96 30.70 -0.75 -8.41
N GLN A 97 30.94 -1.57 -7.38
CA GLN A 97 31.38 -2.95 -7.55
C GLN A 97 30.36 -3.77 -8.35
N ALA A 98 29.06 -3.63 -8.07
CA ALA A 98 28.01 -4.31 -8.81
C ALA A 98 27.91 -3.81 -10.27
N SER A 99 28.16 -2.52 -10.50
CA SER A 99 28.17 -1.89 -11.82
C SER A 99 29.35 -2.38 -12.65
N ALA A 100 30.55 -2.42 -12.07
CA ALA A 100 31.76 -2.96 -12.68
C ALA A 100 31.62 -4.46 -13.01
N ALA A 101 30.86 -5.20 -12.21
CA ALA A 101 30.47 -6.58 -12.50
C ALA A 101 29.40 -6.72 -13.61
N GLY A 102 29.06 -5.63 -14.33
CA GLY A 102 28.18 -5.64 -15.50
C GLY A 102 26.70 -5.43 -15.21
N SER A 103 26.31 -5.15 -13.96
CA SER A 103 24.89 -4.94 -13.63
C SER A 103 24.39 -3.57 -14.15
N SER A 104 23.65 -3.57 -15.26
CA SER A 104 22.96 -2.38 -15.77
C SER A 104 22.00 -1.77 -14.75
N TYR A 105 21.37 -2.61 -13.92
CA TYR A 105 20.49 -2.15 -12.85
C TYR A 105 21.25 -1.48 -11.69
N ALA A 106 22.46 -1.95 -11.36
CA ALA A 106 23.31 -1.26 -10.41
C ALA A 106 23.71 0.12 -10.93
N ARG A 107 24.13 0.22 -12.21
CA ARG A 107 24.44 1.51 -12.85
C ARG A 107 23.27 2.50 -12.77
N PHE A 108 22.06 2.04 -13.08
CA PHE A 108 20.85 2.84 -12.94
C PHE A 108 20.63 3.31 -11.49
N LEU A 109 20.79 2.43 -10.50
CA LEU A 109 20.61 2.79 -9.10
C LEU A 109 21.67 3.77 -8.61
N THR A 110 22.95 3.58 -8.98
CA THR A 110 24.03 4.54 -8.69
C THR A 110 23.67 5.93 -9.22
N ALA A 111 23.31 6.03 -10.51
CA ALA A 111 22.93 7.30 -11.13
C ALA A 111 21.73 7.95 -10.42
N ASN A 112 20.70 7.17 -10.10
CA ASN A 112 19.52 7.66 -9.40
C ASN A 112 19.82 8.12 -7.96
N HIS A 113 20.65 7.40 -7.21
CA HIS A 113 21.02 7.77 -5.84
C HIS A 113 21.94 9.01 -5.80
N HIS A 114 22.87 9.15 -6.75
CA HIS A 114 23.61 10.41 -6.90
C HIS A 114 22.66 11.58 -7.18
N ALA A 115 21.74 11.42 -8.14
CA ALA A 115 20.77 12.46 -8.48
C ALA A 115 19.89 12.86 -7.29
N GLN A 116 19.54 11.92 -6.40
CA GLN A 116 18.73 12.18 -5.20
C GLN A 116 19.52 12.74 -4.01
N GLY A 117 20.85 12.71 -4.04
CA GLY A 117 21.66 13.08 -2.89
C GLY A 117 21.78 11.98 -1.82
N ASP A 118 21.39 10.73 -2.13
CA ASP A 118 21.27 9.65 -1.15
C ASP A 118 22.63 9.16 -0.61
N PHE A 119 23.75 9.49 -1.27
CA PHE A 119 25.10 9.18 -0.82
C PHE A 119 25.74 10.31 0.02
N GLY A 120 24.96 11.31 0.46
CA GLY A 120 25.48 12.38 1.30
C GLY A 120 26.54 13.23 0.58
N ALA A 121 27.70 13.45 1.22
CA ALA A 121 28.79 14.25 0.63
C ALA A 121 29.41 13.60 -0.63
N ALA A 122 29.29 12.28 -0.79
CA ALA A 122 29.75 11.57 -1.98
C ALA A 122 28.76 11.67 -3.15
N SER A 123 27.56 12.22 -2.96
CA SER A 123 26.62 12.42 -4.06
C SER A 123 27.06 13.54 -4.99
N THR A 124 26.99 13.28 -6.29
CA THR A 124 27.22 14.24 -7.37
C THR A 124 25.94 14.33 -8.22
N PRO A 125 24.95 15.15 -7.81
CA PRO A 125 23.63 15.17 -8.43
C PRO A 125 23.65 15.37 -9.94
N GLU A 126 24.52 16.24 -10.43
CA GLU A 126 24.69 16.58 -11.86
C GLU A 126 25.16 15.35 -12.66
N VAL A 127 26.10 14.58 -12.12
CA VAL A 127 26.61 13.35 -12.73
C VAL A 127 25.52 12.28 -12.76
N GLY A 128 24.78 12.13 -11.66
CA GLY A 128 23.64 11.20 -11.59
C GLY A 128 22.55 11.54 -12.62
N LEU A 129 22.18 12.81 -12.73
CA LEU A 129 21.19 13.30 -13.71
C LEU A 129 21.67 13.11 -15.15
N ALA A 130 22.93 13.43 -15.45
CA ALA A 130 23.51 13.22 -16.78
C ALA A 130 23.48 11.74 -17.18
N ALA A 131 23.89 10.85 -16.26
CA ALA A 131 23.85 9.40 -16.49
C ALA A 131 22.41 8.89 -16.72
N LEU A 132 21.42 9.37 -15.94
CA LEU A 132 20.02 9.01 -16.16
C LEU A 132 19.50 9.49 -17.53
N ARG A 133 19.86 10.69 -17.97
CA ARG A 133 19.47 11.21 -19.30
C ARG A 133 20.08 10.36 -20.42
N GLN A 134 21.33 9.92 -20.26
CA GLN A 134 21.93 8.99 -21.22
C GLN A 134 21.23 7.64 -21.23
N MET A 135 20.87 7.08 -20.07
CA MET A 135 20.10 5.83 -19.99
C MET A 135 18.68 5.96 -20.55
N ALA A 136 18.10 7.16 -20.52
CA ALA A 136 16.76 7.45 -21.02
C ALA A 136 16.59 7.31 -22.54
N VAL A 137 17.70 7.23 -23.30
CA VAL A 137 17.70 7.00 -24.75
C VAL A 137 18.25 5.62 -25.15
N GLY A 138 18.58 4.76 -24.19
CA GLY A 138 19.25 3.49 -24.43
C GLY A 138 18.53 2.25 -23.90
N GLU A 139 19.30 1.18 -23.70
CA GLU A 139 18.84 -0.02 -23.01
C GLU A 139 18.47 0.38 -21.56
N ASN A 140 17.18 0.27 -21.19
CA ASN A 140 16.55 0.80 -19.96
C ASN A 140 15.90 2.20 -20.03
N ALA A 141 15.67 2.75 -21.23
CA ALA A 141 15.00 4.03 -21.45
C ALA A 141 13.78 4.26 -20.54
N GLY A 142 12.79 3.35 -20.57
CA GLY A 142 11.56 3.51 -19.80
C GLY A 142 11.73 3.58 -18.27
N ARG A 143 12.78 2.94 -17.71
CA ARG A 143 13.07 3.03 -16.26
C ARG A 143 13.74 4.35 -15.92
N ALA A 144 14.72 4.77 -16.73
CA ALA A 144 15.42 6.03 -16.56
C ALA A 144 14.51 7.25 -16.77
N GLN A 145 13.66 7.22 -17.80
CA GLN A 145 12.63 8.25 -18.04
C GLN A 145 11.66 8.34 -16.85
N LEU A 146 11.20 7.22 -16.29
CA LEU A 146 10.33 7.24 -15.11
C LEU A 146 11.03 7.85 -13.88
N ALA A 147 12.32 7.55 -13.68
CA ALA A 147 13.11 8.13 -12.60
C ALA A 147 13.32 9.64 -12.79
N LEU A 148 13.65 10.08 -14.01
CA LEU A 148 13.76 11.50 -14.35
C LEU A 148 12.44 12.24 -14.10
N ALA A 149 11.30 11.67 -14.51
CA ALA A 149 9.99 12.26 -14.26
C ALA A 149 9.75 12.46 -12.76
N GLN A 150 10.12 11.47 -11.93
CA GLN A 150 10.03 11.57 -10.47
C GLN A 150 10.95 12.65 -9.89
N LEU A 151 12.20 12.74 -10.37
CA LEU A 151 13.16 13.75 -9.93
C LEU A 151 12.67 15.17 -10.27
N TYR A 152 12.17 15.36 -11.49
CA TYR A 152 11.64 16.65 -11.96
C TYR A 152 10.42 17.07 -11.15
N THR A 153 9.52 16.15 -10.76
CA THR A 153 8.40 16.48 -9.85
C THR A 153 8.85 16.89 -8.44
N LYS A 154 10.10 16.62 -8.06
CA LYS A 154 10.72 17.08 -6.80
C LYS A 154 11.57 18.35 -6.98
N GLY A 155 11.62 18.92 -8.20
CA GLY A 155 12.48 20.06 -8.52
C GLY A 155 13.97 19.72 -8.68
N ILE A 156 14.31 18.43 -8.84
CA ILE A 156 15.70 17.97 -8.95
C ILE A 156 16.05 17.81 -10.43
N GLY A 157 16.90 18.71 -10.96
CA GLY A 157 17.40 18.63 -12.33
C GLY A 157 16.40 19.03 -13.43
N GLY A 158 15.25 19.58 -13.05
CA GLY A 158 14.18 20.03 -13.94
C GLY A 158 13.04 20.65 -13.14
N THR A 159 12.00 21.12 -13.82
CA THR A 159 10.81 21.69 -13.19
C THR A 159 9.73 20.63 -12.94
N GLU A 160 8.77 20.91 -12.05
CA GLU A 160 7.62 20.02 -11.87
C GLU A 160 6.85 19.81 -13.19
N ALA A 161 6.74 20.85 -14.01
CA ALA A 161 6.09 20.79 -15.32
C ALA A 161 6.80 19.83 -16.28
N ASP A 162 8.14 19.80 -16.28
CA ASP A 162 8.91 18.83 -17.07
C ASP A 162 8.62 17.39 -16.63
N GLY A 163 8.50 17.18 -15.31
CA GLY A 163 8.15 15.88 -14.73
C GLY A 163 6.76 15.42 -15.14
N ASP A 164 5.77 16.31 -15.07
CA ASP A 164 4.40 16.05 -15.49
C ASP A 164 4.30 15.75 -17.00
N ALA A 165 5.02 16.50 -17.83
CA ALA A 165 5.07 16.28 -19.26
C ALA A 165 5.64 14.89 -19.57
N LEU A 166 6.79 14.54 -18.96
CA LEU A 166 7.41 13.24 -19.15
C LEU A 166 6.54 12.08 -18.65
N PHE A 167 5.89 12.22 -17.49
CA PHE A 167 4.92 11.24 -17.02
C PHE A 167 3.72 11.09 -17.97
N SER A 168 3.26 12.19 -18.58
CA SER A 168 2.13 12.16 -19.52
C SER A 168 2.50 11.43 -20.80
N THR A 169 3.68 11.71 -21.36
CA THR A 169 4.23 10.98 -22.51
C THR A 169 4.34 9.49 -22.22
N LEU A 170 5.00 9.11 -21.12
CA LEU A 170 5.15 7.71 -20.73
C LEU A 170 3.80 7.01 -20.51
N ALA A 171 2.81 7.71 -19.98
CA ALA A 171 1.47 7.16 -19.77
C ALA A 171 0.75 6.85 -21.09
N VAL A 172 0.87 7.72 -22.08
CA VAL A 172 0.34 7.53 -23.44
C VAL A 172 1.07 6.39 -24.16
N GLU A 173 2.37 6.22 -23.92
CA GLU A 173 3.17 5.09 -24.40
C GLU A 173 2.86 3.76 -23.69
N GLY A 174 1.91 3.75 -22.73
CA GLY A 174 1.44 2.54 -22.06
C GLY A 174 2.12 2.22 -20.74
N ASN A 175 3.03 3.06 -20.22
CA ASN A 175 3.66 2.83 -18.93
C ASN A 175 2.64 2.92 -17.78
N SER A 176 2.21 1.77 -17.26
CA SER A 176 1.16 1.67 -16.23
C SER A 176 1.50 2.40 -14.92
N ARG A 177 2.79 2.59 -14.60
CA ARG A 177 3.21 3.37 -13.42
C ARG A 177 3.01 4.86 -13.66
N ALA A 178 3.42 5.35 -14.83
CA ALA A 178 3.21 6.74 -15.23
C ALA A 178 1.71 7.06 -15.35
N ALA A 179 0.93 6.19 -15.99
CA ALA A 179 -0.53 6.29 -16.09
C ALA A 179 -1.20 6.43 -14.71
N SER A 180 -0.77 5.64 -13.73
CA SER A 180 -1.27 5.75 -12.35
C SER A 180 -0.98 7.12 -11.71
N VAL A 181 0.16 7.74 -12.00
CA VAL A 181 0.53 9.06 -11.47
C VAL A 181 -0.32 10.15 -12.13
N VAL A 182 -0.30 10.23 -13.46
CA VAL A 182 -0.98 11.32 -14.20
C VAL A 182 -2.49 11.29 -14.03
N LEU A 183 -3.12 10.12 -14.02
CA LEU A 183 -4.56 10.01 -13.82
C LEU A 183 -4.95 10.42 -12.41
N ARG A 184 -4.19 10.03 -11.37
CA ARG A 184 -4.42 10.48 -9.98
C ARG A 184 -4.24 11.98 -9.81
N LYS A 185 -3.25 12.57 -10.48
CA LYS A 185 -3.02 14.02 -10.49
C LYS A 185 -4.18 14.74 -11.18
N HIS A 186 -4.66 14.22 -12.31
CA HIS A 186 -5.80 14.74 -13.07
C HIS A 186 -7.16 14.61 -12.34
N GLU A 187 -7.34 13.61 -11.49
CA GLU A 187 -8.54 13.45 -10.63
C GLU A 187 -8.74 14.65 -9.69
N ARG A 188 -7.66 15.27 -9.21
CA ARG A 188 -7.71 16.35 -8.21
C ARG A 188 -7.82 17.72 -8.89
N ARG A 189 -8.78 18.55 -8.46
CA ARG A 189 -9.02 19.86 -9.09
C ARG A 189 -7.80 20.78 -9.06
N GLY A 190 -7.06 20.82 -7.94
CA GLY A 190 -5.93 21.74 -7.77
C GLY A 190 -4.63 21.33 -8.45
N THR A 191 -4.50 20.08 -8.87
CA THR A 191 -3.28 19.56 -9.52
C THR A 191 -3.61 18.98 -10.89
N ARG A 192 -4.73 19.37 -11.50
CA ARG A 192 -5.16 18.76 -12.75
C ARG A 192 -4.19 19.11 -13.87
N LEU A 193 -3.74 18.09 -14.59
CA LEU A 193 -2.94 18.25 -15.81
C LEU A 193 -3.89 18.66 -16.96
N PRO A 194 -3.89 19.92 -17.43
CA PRO A 194 -4.86 20.40 -18.41
C PRO A 194 -4.70 19.71 -19.76
N ASP A 195 -3.47 19.44 -20.16
CA ASP A 195 -3.12 18.90 -21.49
C ASP A 195 -3.02 17.37 -21.52
N LEU A 196 -3.43 16.70 -20.44
CA LEU A 196 -3.41 15.23 -20.39
C LEU A 196 -4.49 14.65 -21.32
N ASP A 197 -4.06 13.93 -22.35
CA ASP A 197 -4.96 13.10 -23.15
C ASP A 197 -5.39 11.85 -22.37
N VAL A 198 -6.43 12.01 -21.55
CA VAL A 198 -7.00 10.91 -20.76
C VAL A 198 -7.48 9.76 -21.64
N LYS A 199 -7.94 10.03 -22.88
CA LYS A 199 -8.44 8.98 -23.78
C LYS A 199 -7.28 8.12 -24.29
N ALA A 200 -6.19 8.74 -24.72
CA ALA A 200 -5.00 8.03 -25.18
C ALA A 200 -4.38 7.19 -24.05
N VAL A 201 -4.25 7.74 -22.84
CA VAL A 201 -3.75 6.98 -21.68
C VAL A 201 -4.64 5.78 -21.39
N VAL A 202 -5.98 5.96 -21.38
CA VAL A 202 -6.92 4.84 -21.14
C VAL A 202 -6.81 3.78 -22.23
N ALA A 203 -6.75 4.16 -23.50
CA ALA A 203 -6.61 3.22 -24.62
C ALA A 203 -5.31 2.41 -24.54
N ALA A 204 -4.19 3.06 -24.21
CA ALA A 204 -2.91 2.38 -24.00
C ALA A 204 -2.98 1.36 -22.85
N GLN A 205 -3.65 1.72 -21.74
CA GLN A 205 -3.84 0.79 -20.63
C GLN A 205 -4.80 -0.37 -20.97
N GLU A 206 -5.81 -0.16 -21.82
CA GLU A 206 -6.65 -1.26 -22.31
C GLU A 206 -5.88 -2.27 -23.16
N ALA A 207 -4.96 -1.80 -24.00
CA ALA A 207 -4.06 -2.68 -24.75
C ALA A 207 -3.19 -3.54 -23.82
N HIS A 208 -2.67 -2.96 -22.72
CA HIS A 208 -1.93 -3.72 -21.71
C HIS A 208 -2.82 -4.66 -20.87
N LEU A 209 -4.07 -4.26 -20.59
CA LEU A 209 -5.03 -5.15 -19.93
C LEU A 209 -5.31 -6.40 -20.77
N ALA A 210 -5.44 -6.24 -22.09
CA ALA A 210 -5.63 -7.35 -23.02
C ALA A 210 -4.45 -8.34 -23.02
N GLN A 211 -3.26 -7.89 -22.62
CA GLN A 211 -2.05 -8.71 -22.42
C GLN A 211 -1.93 -9.29 -21.00
N GLY A 212 -2.91 -9.06 -20.13
CA GLY A 212 -2.90 -9.55 -18.75
C GLY A 212 -2.13 -8.67 -17.75
N ASP A 213 -1.82 -7.40 -18.07
CA ASP A 213 -1.15 -6.52 -17.10
C ASP A 213 -2.07 -6.16 -15.92
N ARG A 214 -1.74 -6.72 -14.74
CA ARG A 214 -2.43 -6.46 -13.47
C ARG A 214 -2.40 -5.00 -13.04
N ARG A 215 -1.34 -4.26 -13.37
CA ARG A 215 -1.24 -2.84 -13.07
C ARG A 215 -2.21 -2.04 -13.94
N ALA A 216 -2.25 -2.33 -15.23
CA ALA A 216 -3.20 -1.72 -16.15
C ALA A 216 -4.65 -1.95 -15.68
N ALA A 217 -5.00 -3.19 -15.27
CA ALA A 217 -6.31 -3.49 -14.67
C ALA A 217 -6.65 -2.58 -13.48
N THR A 218 -5.67 -2.37 -12.57
CA THR A 218 -5.85 -1.51 -11.39
C THR A 218 -6.00 -0.03 -11.77
N VAL A 219 -5.21 0.45 -12.74
CA VAL A 219 -5.27 1.82 -13.24
C VAL A 219 -6.63 2.09 -13.88
N LEU A 220 -7.08 1.20 -14.76
CA LEU A 220 -8.37 1.30 -15.45
C LEU A 220 -9.56 1.23 -14.49
N ALA A 221 -9.55 0.30 -13.53
CA ALA A 221 -10.62 0.19 -12.53
C ALA A 221 -10.82 1.53 -11.79
N ARG A 222 -9.72 2.17 -11.38
CA ARG A 222 -9.78 3.50 -10.75
C ARG A 222 -10.23 4.59 -11.73
N ALA A 223 -9.64 4.64 -12.92
CA ALA A 223 -9.94 5.65 -13.93
C ALA A 223 -11.43 5.65 -14.29
N TYR A 224 -12.02 4.48 -14.51
CA TYR A 224 -13.45 4.35 -14.82
C TYR A 224 -14.36 4.81 -13.69
N LEU A 225 -13.93 4.73 -12.42
CA LEU A 225 -14.72 5.22 -11.30
C LEU A 225 -14.55 6.72 -11.07
N ARG A 226 -13.34 7.26 -11.25
CA ARG A 226 -13.01 8.64 -10.85
C ARG A 226 -13.05 9.65 -11.99
N LEU A 227 -12.87 9.22 -13.24
CA LEU A 227 -12.77 10.07 -14.42
C LEU A 227 -13.95 9.86 -15.38
N ARG A 228 -15.13 9.50 -14.87
CA ARG A 228 -16.35 9.19 -15.65
C ARG A 228 -16.74 10.26 -16.66
N ARG A 229 -16.48 11.54 -16.37
CA ARG A 229 -16.77 12.66 -17.28
C ARG A 229 -15.86 12.71 -18.52
N TYR A 230 -14.70 12.06 -18.47
CA TYR A 230 -13.70 12.05 -19.54
C TYR A 230 -13.70 10.75 -20.34
N ILE A 231 -14.27 9.69 -19.75
CA ILE A 231 -14.23 8.36 -20.33
C ILE A 231 -15.66 7.95 -20.74
N PRO A 232 -15.95 7.84 -22.04
CA PRO A 232 -17.24 7.38 -22.52
C PRO A 232 -17.58 6.00 -21.96
N ASN A 233 -18.85 5.82 -21.56
CA ASN A 233 -19.37 4.56 -21.02
C ASN A 233 -18.55 3.99 -19.84
N ALA A 234 -17.85 4.83 -19.07
CA ALA A 234 -16.96 4.40 -17.98
C ALA A 234 -17.62 3.40 -17.00
N ALA A 235 -18.92 3.57 -16.71
CA ALA A 235 -19.66 2.67 -15.84
C ALA A 235 -19.77 1.25 -16.41
N ALA A 236 -20.12 1.14 -17.70
CA ALA A 236 -20.25 -0.14 -18.38
C ALA A 236 -18.86 -0.79 -18.56
N ARG A 237 -17.84 0.01 -18.88
CA ARG A 237 -16.45 -0.45 -19.01
C ARG A 237 -15.87 -0.94 -17.68
N HIS A 238 -16.19 -0.30 -16.55
CA HIS A 238 -15.82 -0.78 -15.22
C HIS A 238 -16.45 -2.14 -14.90
N ARG A 239 -17.75 -2.31 -15.22
CA ARG A 239 -18.44 -3.59 -15.05
C ARG A 239 -17.82 -4.69 -15.89
N ALA A 240 -17.56 -4.43 -17.17
CA ALA A 240 -16.89 -5.38 -18.06
C ALA A 240 -15.50 -5.77 -17.51
N LEU A 241 -14.69 -4.78 -17.11
CA LEU A 241 -13.38 -5.04 -16.50
C LEU A 241 -13.49 -5.96 -15.27
N VAL A 242 -14.45 -5.70 -14.38
CA VAL A 242 -14.64 -6.54 -13.18
C VAL A 242 -15.15 -7.93 -13.53
N ALA A 243 -16.06 -8.07 -14.50
CA ALA A 243 -16.57 -9.36 -14.94
C ALA A 243 -15.48 -10.22 -15.59
N ASP A 244 -14.71 -9.63 -16.50
CA ASP A 244 -13.80 -10.37 -17.39
C ASP A 244 -12.39 -10.51 -16.80
N HIS A 245 -11.98 -9.58 -15.92
CA HIS A 245 -10.60 -9.48 -15.43
C HIS A 245 -10.47 -9.41 -13.89
N MET A 246 -11.46 -9.93 -13.15
CA MET A 246 -11.42 -9.93 -11.66
C MET A 246 -10.12 -10.53 -11.08
N ALA A 247 -9.56 -11.55 -11.73
CA ALA A 247 -8.34 -12.23 -11.28
C ALA A 247 -7.07 -11.36 -11.40
N LEU A 248 -7.07 -10.38 -12.30
CA LEU A 248 -5.94 -9.46 -12.49
C LEU A 248 -5.90 -8.38 -11.41
N LEU A 249 -7.05 -8.05 -10.81
CA LEU A 249 -7.15 -7.06 -9.75
C LEU A 249 -6.42 -7.52 -8.47
N PRO A 250 -5.95 -6.58 -7.63
CA PRO A 250 -5.35 -6.92 -6.35
C PRO A 250 -6.36 -7.62 -5.45
N GLU A 251 -5.95 -8.74 -4.85
CA GLU A 251 -6.82 -9.59 -4.03
C GLU A 251 -7.56 -8.83 -2.92
N LYS A 252 -6.84 -7.94 -2.24
CA LYS A 252 -7.37 -7.10 -1.17
C LYS A 252 -8.49 -6.15 -1.62
N THR A 253 -8.57 -5.80 -2.91
CA THR A 253 -9.53 -4.79 -3.40
C THR A 253 -10.49 -5.31 -4.46
N ARG A 254 -10.31 -6.52 -5.00
CA ARG A 254 -11.16 -7.03 -6.09
C ARG A 254 -12.66 -7.01 -5.76
N TYR A 255 -13.04 -7.38 -4.54
CA TYR A 255 -14.45 -7.32 -4.11
C TYR A 255 -14.96 -5.90 -3.85
N ALA A 256 -14.08 -4.93 -3.55
CA ALA A 256 -14.47 -3.52 -3.56
C ALA A 256 -14.80 -3.04 -4.97
N GLU A 257 -14.11 -3.55 -5.99
CA GLU A 257 -14.45 -3.26 -7.38
C GLU A 257 -15.76 -3.95 -7.79
N VAL A 258 -16.02 -5.20 -7.37
CA VAL A 258 -17.32 -5.87 -7.51
C VAL A 258 -18.47 -5.03 -6.93
N VAL A 259 -18.32 -4.56 -5.69
CA VAL A 259 -19.29 -3.67 -5.06
C VAL A 259 -19.52 -2.41 -5.89
N SER A 260 -18.49 -1.82 -6.48
CA SER A 260 -18.63 -0.60 -7.29
C SER A 260 -19.29 -0.86 -8.65
N ALA A 261 -19.01 -2.01 -9.26
CA ALA A 261 -19.54 -2.41 -10.56
C ALA A 261 -21.04 -2.75 -10.49
N GLU A 262 -21.43 -3.52 -9.47
CA GLU A 262 -22.77 -4.12 -9.38
C GLU A 262 -23.79 -3.29 -8.61
N TYR A 263 -23.36 -2.27 -7.85
CA TYR A 263 -24.29 -1.44 -7.10
C TYR A 263 -25.20 -0.60 -8.03
N ASP A 264 -26.50 -0.86 -7.97
CA ASP A 264 -27.51 -0.07 -8.67
C ASP A 264 -28.08 1.03 -7.76
N ARG A 265 -27.76 2.27 -8.11
CA ARG A 265 -28.25 3.46 -7.40
C ARG A 265 -29.76 3.70 -7.58
N ARG A 266 -30.42 3.00 -8.50
CA ARG A 266 -31.88 3.07 -8.67
C ARG A 266 -32.62 2.08 -7.77
N ASN A 267 -31.93 1.07 -7.24
CA ASN A 267 -32.53 0.03 -6.40
C ASN A 267 -31.63 -0.38 -5.23
N HIS A 268 -31.43 0.56 -4.29
CA HIS A 268 -30.58 0.39 -3.12
C HIS A 268 -30.88 -0.89 -2.31
N ARG A 269 -32.17 -1.22 -2.13
CA ARG A 269 -32.59 -2.38 -1.33
C ARG A 269 -32.21 -3.70 -2.00
N ALA A 270 -32.45 -3.83 -3.31
CA ALA A 270 -32.05 -5.03 -4.04
C ALA A 270 -30.53 -5.15 -4.10
N SER A 271 -29.81 -4.05 -4.37
CA SER A 271 -28.35 -4.04 -4.38
C SER A 271 -27.74 -4.40 -3.03
N ALA A 272 -28.27 -3.88 -1.91
CA ALA A 272 -27.80 -4.24 -0.59
C ALA A 272 -27.93 -5.75 -0.31
N ARG A 273 -29.06 -6.36 -0.68
CA ARG A 273 -29.30 -7.80 -0.54
C ARG A 273 -28.34 -8.61 -1.40
N ALA A 274 -28.26 -8.30 -2.69
CA ALA A 274 -27.45 -9.04 -3.65
C ALA A 274 -25.96 -8.97 -3.29
N LEU A 275 -25.44 -7.78 -2.96
CA LEU A 275 -24.05 -7.61 -2.56
C LEU A 275 -23.75 -8.25 -1.22
N THR A 276 -24.66 -8.23 -0.25
CA THR A 276 -24.45 -8.92 1.03
C THR A 276 -24.33 -10.42 0.83
N ALA A 277 -25.19 -11.04 0.01
CA ALA A 277 -25.08 -12.46 -0.34
C ALA A 277 -23.75 -12.75 -1.06
N LYS A 278 -23.33 -11.88 -1.99
CA LYS A 278 -22.07 -12.03 -2.72
C LYS A 278 -20.82 -11.89 -1.83
N LEU A 279 -20.91 -11.10 -0.75
CA LEU A 279 -19.82 -10.92 0.21
C LEU A 279 -19.79 -11.95 1.34
N GLU A 280 -20.81 -12.82 1.43
CA GLU A 280 -20.88 -13.87 2.44
C GLU A 280 -19.63 -14.78 2.50
N PRO A 281 -19.05 -15.28 1.38
CA PRO A 281 -17.84 -16.10 1.41
C PRO A 281 -16.54 -15.30 1.52
N VAL A 282 -16.60 -13.96 1.46
CA VAL A 282 -15.41 -13.10 1.43
C VAL A 282 -14.92 -12.86 2.84
N THR A 283 -13.61 -12.96 3.07
CA THR A 283 -13.00 -12.87 4.42
C THR A 283 -11.85 -11.87 4.45
N GLY A 284 -11.30 -11.63 5.64
CA GLY A 284 -10.09 -10.83 5.87
C GLY A 284 -10.13 -9.42 5.29
N GLU A 285 -9.01 -8.99 4.72
CA GLU A 285 -8.84 -7.64 4.16
C GLU A 285 -9.74 -7.40 2.93
N SER A 286 -10.03 -8.44 2.12
CA SER A 286 -10.89 -8.29 0.94
C SER A 286 -12.33 -7.95 1.32
N PHE A 287 -12.85 -8.59 2.37
CA PHE A 287 -14.16 -8.25 2.95
C PHE A 287 -14.15 -6.82 3.48
N THR A 288 -13.10 -6.46 4.22
CA THR A 288 -12.94 -5.13 4.83
C THR A 288 -13.03 -4.03 3.78
N GLN A 289 -12.28 -4.14 2.68
CA GLN A 289 -12.29 -3.17 1.59
C GLN A 289 -13.64 -3.13 0.86
N ALA A 290 -14.29 -4.27 0.65
CA ALA A 290 -15.60 -4.34 0.02
C ALA A 290 -16.69 -3.65 0.87
N ALA A 291 -16.70 -3.92 2.18
CA ALA A 291 -17.63 -3.31 3.13
C ALA A 291 -17.43 -1.79 3.21
N LEU A 292 -16.19 -1.31 3.27
CA LEU A 292 -15.87 0.13 3.24
C LEU A 292 -16.25 0.78 1.93
N ARG A 293 -16.12 0.08 0.81
CA ARG A 293 -16.61 0.57 -0.47
C ARG A 293 -18.12 0.73 -0.45
N LEU A 294 -18.85 -0.27 0.04
CA LEU A 294 -20.31 -0.21 0.15
C LEU A 294 -20.74 0.98 1.00
N ARG A 295 -20.09 1.20 2.15
CA ARG A 295 -20.29 2.40 3.00
C ARG A 295 -20.11 3.70 2.23
N GLY A 296 -19.04 3.78 1.43
CA GLY A 296 -18.73 4.96 0.62
C GLY A 296 -19.75 5.23 -0.49
N ILE A 297 -20.47 4.20 -0.94
CA ILE A 297 -21.52 4.33 -1.96
C ILE A 297 -22.86 4.68 -1.31
N GLU A 298 -23.30 3.92 -0.31
CA GLU A 298 -24.59 4.10 0.36
C GLU A 298 -24.60 3.49 1.78
N ARG A 299 -24.87 4.33 2.79
CA ARG A 299 -24.69 3.96 4.20
C ARG A 299 -25.73 2.96 4.71
N THR A 300 -26.97 3.02 4.22
CA THR A 300 -28.06 2.11 4.62
C THR A 300 -27.76 0.68 4.16
N SER A 301 -27.18 0.52 2.98
CA SER A 301 -26.72 -0.74 2.41
C SER A 301 -25.56 -1.32 3.21
N PHE A 302 -24.64 -0.47 3.69
CA PHE A 302 -23.60 -0.89 4.61
C PHE A 302 -24.16 -1.33 5.97
N VAL A 303 -25.14 -0.60 6.53
CA VAL A 303 -25.82 -1.05 7.76
C VAL A 303 -26.53 -2.39 7.55
N TYR A 304 -27.12 -2.62 6.38
CA TYR A 304 -27.74 -3.90 6.04
C TYR A 304 -26.71 -5.04 6.09
N LEU A 305 -25.55 -4.85 5.46
CA LEU A 305 -24.42 -5.77 5.53
C LEU A 305 -24.01 -6.03 6.98
N LEU A 306 -23.79 -4.97 7.78
CA LEU A 306 -23.39 -5.11 9.19
C LEU A 306 -24.42 -5.87 10.03
N GLN A 307 -25.71 -5.58 9.86
CA GLN A 307 -26.78 -6.30 10.56
C GLN A 307 -26.76 -7.79 10.23
N LYS A 308 -26.57 -8.15 8.95
CA LYS A 308 -26.51 -9.56 8.51
C LYS A 308 -25.28 -10.28 9.08
N GLU A 309 -24.11 -9.64 9.01
CA GLU A 309 -22.86 -10.23 9.49
C GLU A 309 -22.82 -10.35 11.02
N LEU A 310 -23.32 -9.34 11.76
CA LEU A 310 -23.45 -9.43 13.21
C LEU A 310 -24.47 -10.49 13.64
N ALA A 311 -25.56 -10.67 12.88
CA ALA A 311 -26.51 -11.74 13.14
C ALA A 311 -25.85 -13.13 12.93
N ALA A 312 -25.05 -13.29 11.88
CA ALA A 312 -24.27 -14.50 11.64
C ALA A 312 -23.19 -14.75 12.71
N LEU A 313 -22.77 -13.72 13.45
CA LEU A 313 -21.87 -13.80 14.61
C LEU A 313 -22.64 -13.86 15.94
N GLN A 314 -23.96 -14.01 15.92
CA GLN A 314 -24.84 -13.99 17.10
C GLN A 314 -24.74 -12.71 17.96
N ALA A 315 -24.18 -11.63 17.41
CA ALA A 315 -24.03 -10.33 18.08
C ALA A 315 -25.24 -9.41 17.86
N TYR A 316 -26.18 -9.78 16.99
CA TYR A 316 -27.39 -9.03 16.66
C TYR A 316 -28.59 -9.96 16.44
N SER A 317 -29.70 -9.71 17.15
CA SER A 317 -30.94 -10.49 17.07
C SER A 317 -32.13 -9.72 16.48
N GLY A 318 -31.90 -8.47 16.03
CA GLY A 318 -32.96 -7.62 15.47
C GLY A 318 -33.22 -7.87 13.98
N PRO A 319 -34.21 -7.18 13.40
CA PRO A 319 -34.52 -7.28 11.97
C PRO A 319 -33.40 -6.71 11.08
N VAL A 320 -33.15 -7.35 9.93
CA VAL A 320 -32.15 -6.91 8.94
C VAL A 320 -32.84 -6.08 7.86
N HIS A 321 -32.80 -4.75 8.00
CA HIS A 321 -33.47 -3.80 7.09
C HIS A 321 -32.59 -2.59 6.71
N GLY A 322 -31.33 -2.54 7.16
CA GLY A 322 -30.37 -1.49 6.83
C GLY A 322 -30.57 -0.15 7.55
N LYS A 323 -31.47 -0.06 8.54
CA LYS A 323 -31.66 1.18 9.32
C LYS A 323 -30.90 1.08 10.62
N LEU A 324 -30.19 2.15 10.99
CA LEU A 324 -29.45 2.23 12.26
C LEU A 324 -30.42 2.51 13.43
N THR A 325 -31.21 1.51 13.80
CA THR A 325 -32.13 1.59 14.94
C THR A 325 -31.38 1.51 16.28
N ARG A 326 -32.05 1.83 17.39
CA ARG A 326 -31.46 1.68 18.73
C ARG A 326 -30.88 0.26 19.00
N PRO A 327 -31.58 -0.85 18.68
CA PRO A 327 -30.99 -2.19 18.80
C PRO A 327 -29.74 -2.39 17.94
N THR A 328 -29.73 -1.87 16.70
CA THR A 328 -28.57 -1.97 15.80
C THR A 328 -27.38 -1.20 16.35
N LEU A 329 -27.60 0.04 16.81
CA LEU A 329 -26.57 0.88 17.41
C LEU A 329 -25.97 0.23 18.67
N GLN A 330 -26.82 -0.32 19.55
CA GLN A 330 -26.36 -1.02 20.75
C GLN A 330 -25.54 -2.27 20.41
N ALA A 331 -25.97 -3.06 19.42
CA ALA A 331 -25.21 -4.23 18.96
C ALA A 331 -23.83 -3.84 18.42
N LEU A 332 -23.76 -2.79 17.58
CA LEU A 332 -22.49 -2.28 17.05
C LEU A 332 -21.56 -1.79 18.17
N LEU A 333 -22.07 -1.03 19.14
CA LEU A 333 -21.26 -0.53 20.26
C LEU A 333 -20.77 -1.65 21.18
N ARG A 334 -21.61 -2.67 21.45
CA ARG A 334 -21.18 -3.87 22.19
C ARG A 334 -20.11 -4.63 21.43
N TYR A 335 -20.31 -4.82 20.13
CA TYR A 335 -19.32 -5.49 19.28
C TYR A 335 -17.99 -4.71 19.27
N CYS A 336 -18.00 -3.39 19.09
CA CYS A 336 -16.79 -2.57 19.19
C CYS A 336 -16.10 -2.71 20.55
N ARG A 337 -16.86 -2.75 21.65
CA ARG A 337 -16.29 -2.96 23.00
C ARG A 337 -15.59 -4.31 23.11
N ALA A 338 -16.20 -5.38 22.60
CA ALA A 338 -15.59 -6.71 22.58
C ALA A 338 -14.30 -6.77 21.75
N GLN A 339 -14.16 -5.90 20.75
CA GLN A 339 -12.98 -5.78 19.91
C GLN A 339 -11.98 -4.72 20.41
N GLY A 340 -12.15 -4.15 21.60
CA GLY A 340 -11.28 -3.11 22.16
C GLY A 340 -11.35 -1.74 21.46
N GLY A 341 -12.36 -1.52 20.60
CA GLY A 341 -12.52 -0.33 19.76
C GLY A 341 -13.60 0.66 20.22
N PHE A 342 -14.06 0.59 21.46
CA PHE A 342 -15.21 1.37 21.93
C PHE A 342 -14.98 2.89 21.84
N ASP A 343 -13.77 3.37 22.17
CA ASP A 343 -13.46 4.80 22.13
C ASP A 343 -13.55 5.39 20.73
N THR A 344 -13.24 4.61 19.69
CA THR A 344 -13.46 5.02 18.30
C THR A 344 -14.96 5.03 17.96
N CYS A 345 -15.68 3.96 18.33
CA CYS A 345 -17.07 3.77 17.94
C CYS A 345 -18.08 4.69 18.67
N LYS A 346 -17.77 5.18 19.87
CA LYS A 346 -18.66 6.09 20.62
C LYS A 346 -18.90 7.42 19.90
N HIS A 347 -17.98 7.82 19.01
CA HIS A 347 -18.12 9.02 18.16
C HIS A 347 -18.96 8.79 16.89
N GLY A 348 -19.53 7.59 16.73
CA GLY A 348 -20.47 7.25 15.66
C GLY A 348 -20.01 6.04 14.87
N PRO A 349 -20.72 4.89 14.93
CA PRO A 349 -20.26 3.63 14.32
C PRO A 349 -20.19 3.67 12.78
N LEU A 350 -20.79 4.69 12.16
CA LEU A 350 -20.77 4.91 10.71
C LEU A 350 -19.71 5.91 10.24
N ASN A 351 -18.90 6.50 11.14
CA ASN A 351 -17.72 7.26 10.71
C ASN A 351 -16.67 6.32 10.10
N TYR A 352 -15.66 6.87 9.41
CA TYR A 352 -14.73 6.05 8.63
C TYR A 352 -13.94 5.09 9.53
N ASP A 353 -13.35 5.60 10.62
CA ASP A 353 -12.50 4.83 11.51
C ASP A 353 -13.26 3.70 12.22
N SER A 354 -14.47 3.99 12.69
CA SER A 354 -15.35 2.98 13.31
C SER A 354 -15.76 1.91 12.30
N SER A 355 -16.12 2.32 11.08
CA SER A 355 -16.50 1.38 10.03
C SER A 355 -15.34 0.51 9.58
N LEU A 356 -14.12 1.05 9.53
CA LEU A 356 -12.90 0.28 9.25
C LEU A 356 -12.63 -0.74 10.36
N LEU A 357 -12.72 -0.32 11.62
CA LEU A 357 -12.53 -1.20 12.77
C LEU A 357 -13.55 -2.35 12.76
N ILE A 358 -14.84 -2.03 12.63
CA ILE A 358 -15.93 -3.02 12.62
C ILE A 358 -15.78 -3.98 11.43
N ALA A 359 -15.55 -3.45 10.22
CA ALA A 359 -15.42 -4.26 9.01
C ALA A 359 -14.20 -5.19 9.08
N ARG A 360 -13.07 -4.70 9.62
CA ARG A 360 -11.87 -5.53 9.84
C ARG A 360 -12.12 -6.64 10.84
N ALA A 361 -12.72 -6.34 11.99
CA ALA A 361 -13.05 -7.34 13.00
C ALA A 361 -13.98 -8.44 12.45
N ILE A 362 -15.00 -8.06 11.68
CA ILE A 362 -15.89 -9.02 11.01
C ILE A 362 -15.11 -9.84 9.97
N GLY A 363 -14.28 -9.20 9.14
CA GLY A 363 -13.45 -9.87 8.14
C GLY A 363 -12.55 -10.95 8.74
N MET A 364 -11.87 -10.63 9.85
CA MET A 364 -11.04 -11.58 10.61
C MET A 364 -11.88 -12.71 11.22
N ALA A 365 -13.02 -12.40 11.85
CA ALA A 365 -13.89 -13.42 12.42
C ALA A 365 -14.44 -14.41 11.37
N LYS A 366 -14.69 -13.94 10.13
CA LYS A 366 -15.07 -14.82 9.01
C LYS A 366 -13.90 -15.72 8.57
N GLU A 367 -12.68 -15.19 8.58
CA GLU A 367 -11.47 -15.95 8.26
C GLU A 367 -11.22 -17.06 9.28
N THR A 368 -11.32 -16.76 10.58
CA THR A 368 -11.20 -17.74 11.67
C THR A 368 -12.23 -18.85 11.54
N ARG A 369 -13.52 -18.53 11.38
CA ARG A 369 -14.58 -19.55 11.21
C ARG A 369 -14.38 -20.41 9.98
N ARG A 370 -13.86 -19.83 8.88
CA ARG A 370 -13.56 -20.60 7.67
C ARG A 370 -12.41 -21.58 7.90
N ALA A 371 -11.41 -21.21 8.70
CA ALA A 371 -10.30 -22.09 9.06
C ALA A 371 -10.74 -23.23 10.02
N GLU A 372 -11.70 -22.97 10.90
CA GLU A 372 -12.23 -23.97 11.84
C GLU A 372 -13.17 -25.01 11.19
N GLY A 373 -13.69 -24.73 10.00
CA GLY A 373 -14.64 -25.61 9.31
C GLY A 373 -16.05 -25.60 9.93
N PRO A 374 -17.03 -26.34 9.36
CA PRO A 374 -18.35 -26.46 9.95
C PRO A 374 -18.26 -27.20 11.29
N GLN A 375 -18.64 -26.54 12.38
CA GLN A 375 -18.87 -27.19 13.67
C GLN A 375 -20.18 -27.99 13.54
N ASN A 376 -20.05 -29.31 13.42
CA ASN A 376 -21.19 -30.25 13.34
C ASN A 376 -21.85 -30.46 14.70
#